data_AF-A0A925V8X4-F1
#
_entry.id   AF-A0A925V8X4-F1
#
_cell.length_a   1.000
_cell.length_b   1.000
_cell.length_c   1.000
_cell.angle_alpha   90.00
_cell.angle_beta   90.00
_cell.angle_gamma   90.00
#
_symmetry.space_group_name_H-M   'P 1'
#
loop_
_entity.id
_entity.type
_entity.pdbx_description
1 polymer ?
#
loop_
_entity_poly.entity_id
_entity_poly.type
_entity_poly.pdbx_seq_one_letter_code
_entity_poly.pdbx_strand_id
1 'polypeptide(L)'
;MDGSSSEDTSTGDPPPDGPPDGEYLLAFSTVVDPAHPIQFLATVEPSDAPGGGYTLDVSLQRLTLDVMSTTSPREPFGAPFDVLIDVAADGEFELALDDLDIPGPTNPITGSDLVASVVLEGNIDMGGQWCGDGSGTITQPLLLDLTGSTFAFTPVEDDELPGDPVPAACD
;
A
#
# COMPACT_ATOMS: atom_id res chain seq x y z
N MET A 1 50.60 27.23 -8.28
CA MET A 1 49.82 27.29 -7.03
C MET A 1 48.94 26.07 -7.05
N ASP A 2 49.39 25.09 -6.31
CA ASP A 2 48.79 23.81 -5.98
C ASP A 2 47.47 23.98 -5.19
N GLY A 3 46.61 22.95 -5.26
CA GLY A 3 45.49 22.69 -4.35
C GLY A 3 44.24 23.54 -4.61
N SER A 4 43.01 23.04 -4.50
CA SER A 4 42.54 21.87 -3.77
C SER A 4 41.29 21.29 -4.43
N SER A 5 41.22 19.96 -4.40
CA SER A 5 40.02 19.16 -4.52
C SER A 5 39.08 19.44 -3.34
N SER A 6 37.77 19.52 -3.61
CA SER A 6 36.63 19.43 -2.67
C SER A 6 35.36 19.67 -3.49
N GLU A 7 34.28 18.91 -3.46
CA GLU A 7 33.89 17.69 -2.75
C GLU A 7 32.79 17.07 -3.62
N ASP A 8 32.92 15.77 -3.87
CA ASP A 8 31.87 14.92 -4.41
C ASP A 8 30.78 14.81 -3.33
N THR A 9 29.75 15.66 -3.38
CA THR A 9 28.49 15.34 -2.72
C THR A 9 27.65 14.61 -3.74
N SER A 10 27.80 13.29 -3.75
CA SER A 10 26.83 12.36 -4.29
C SER A 10 25.48 12.64 -3.62
N THR A 11 24.73 13.59 -4.16
CA THR A 11 23.30 13.64 -3.99
C THR A 11 22.81 12.34 -4.60
N GLY A 12 22.28 11.42 -3.78
CA GLY A 12 21.53 10.29 -4.32
C GLY A 12 20.52 10.88 -5.30
N ASP A 13 20.70 10.55 -6.57
CA ASP A 13 19.80 11.02 -7.61
C ASP A 13 18.40 10.53 -7.19
N PRO A 14 17.41 11.42 -7.02
CA PRO A 14 16.05 10.96 -6.82
C PRO A 14 15.69 10.02 -7.98
N PRO A 15 14.81 9.02 -7.80
CA PRO A 15 14.37 8.18 -8.91
C PRO A 15 13.99 9.10 -10.08
N PRO A 16 14.43 8.78 -11.32
CA PRO A 16 14.42 9.72 -12.46
C PRO A 16 13.03 10.26 -12.83
N ASP A 17 11.97 9.67 -12.27
CA ASP A 17 10.56 9.99 -12.51
C ASP A 17 9.86 10.72 -11.34
N GLY A 18 10.57 11.05 -10.26
CA GLY A 18 9.97 11.72 -9.08
C GLY A 18 9.15 10.78 -8.19
N PRO A 19 8.57 11.28 -7.09
CA PRO A 19 7.74 10.47 -6.21
C PRO A 19 6.48 10.02 -6.96
N PRO A 20 6.10 8.74 -6.87
CA PRO A 20 4.90 8.20 -7.51
C PRO A 20 3.65 8.99 -7.10
N ASP A 21 2.97 9.61 -8.05
CA ASP A 21 1.67 10.27 -7.89
C ASP A 21 0.58 9.54 -8.69
N GLY A 22 -0.67 9.63 -8.24
CA GLY A 22 -1.84 9.08 -8.96
C GLY A 22 -2.65 8.05 -8.16
N GLU A 23 -3.43 7.25 -8.88
CA GLU A 23 -4.33 6.27 -8.29
C GLU A 23 -3.79 4.85 -8.41
N TYR A 24 -3.94 4.08 -7.34
CA TYR A 24 -3.45 2.71 -7.21
C TYR A 24 -4.52 1.83 -6.59
N LEU A 25 -4.60 0.58 -7.02
CA LEU A 25 -5.28 -0.47 -6.28
C LEU A 25 -4.29 -1.07 -5.27
N LEU A 26 -4.53 -0.82 -3.98
CA LEU A 26 -3.89 -1.55 -2.90
C LEU A 26 -4.66 -2.85 -2.67
N ALA A 27 -3.99 -3.99 -2.88
CA ALA A 27 -4.51 -5.30 -2.53
C ALA A 27 -3.68 -5.90 -1.38
N PHE A 28 -4.34 -6.21 -0.27
CA PHE A 28 -3.75 -6.84 0.90
C PHE A 28 -4.18 -8.31 0.98
N SER A 29 -3.25 -9.21 0.68
CA SER A 29 -3.44 -10.66 0.71
C SER A 29 -3.08 -11.20 2.10
N THR A 30 -4.10 -11.56 2.87
CA THR A 30 -3.89 -12.07 4.22
C THR A 30 -3.45 -13.53 4.20
N VAL A 31 -2.62 -13.94 5.16
CA VAL A 31 -2.25 -15.36 5.36
C VAL A 31 -3.46 -16.28 5.60
N VAL A 32 -4.59 -15.71 6.03
CA VAL A 32 -5.84 -16.42 6.32
C VAL A 32 -6.50 -16.93 5.05
N ASP A 33 -6.55 -16.07 4.03
CA ASP A 33 -7.07 -16.39 2.71
C ASP A 33 -6.33 -15.56 1.64
N PRO A 34 -5.20 -16.08 1.14
CA PRO A 34 -4.39 -15.34 0.18
C PRO A 34 -5.06 -15.14 -1.18
N ALA A 35 -6.11 -15.92 -1.49
CA ALA A 35 -6.79 -15.89 -2.78
C ALA A 35 -7.80 -14.75 -2.92
N HIS A 36 -8.24 -14.15 -1.81
CA HIS A 36 -9.26 -13.11 -1.78
C HIS A 36 -8.75 -11.87 -1.03
N PRO A 37 -7.87 -11.06 -1.64
CA PRO A 37 -7.27 -9.92 -0.98
C PRO A 37 -8.30 -8.83 -0.69
N ILE A 38 -8.13 -8.17 0.46
CA ILE A 38 -8.88 -6.96 0.82
C ILE A 38 -8.35 -5.81 -0.04
N GLN A 39 -9.24 -4.97 -0.57
CA GLN A 39 -8.89 -3.96 -1.57
C GLN A 39 -9.26 -2.53 -1.17
N PHE A 40 -8.35 -1.62 -1.47
CA PHE A 40 -8.52 -0.18 -1.33
C PHE A 40 -8.11 0.50 -2.63
N LEU A 41 -8.87 1.51 -3.05
CA LEU A 41 -8.40 2.51 -4.00
C LEU A 41 -7.57 3.52 -3.19
N ALA A 42 -6.30 3.67 -3.56
CA ALA A 42 -5.35 4.58 -2.95
C ALA A 42 -5.08 5.75 -3.90
N THR A 43 -5.33 6.97 -3.44
CA THR A 43 -4.91 8.19 -4.13
C THR A 43 -3.64 8.69 -3.47
N VAL A 44 -2.55 8.78 -4.22
CA VAL A 44 -1.21 9.13 -3.74
C VAL A 44 -0.82 10.51 -4.25
N GLU A 45 -0.44 11.38 -3.33
CA GLU A 45 0.05 12.72 -3.61
C GLU A 45 1.41 12.95 -2.92
N PRO A 46 2.43 13.45 -3.64
CA PRO A 46 3.70 13.82 -3.02
C PRO A 46 3.55 14.93 -1.98
N SER A 47 4.22 14.77 -0.84
CA SER A 47 4.29 15.75 0.23
C SER A 47 5.75 16.19 0.47
N ASP A 48 5.93 17.40 1.02
CA ASP A 48 7.26 17.96 1.29
C ASP A 48 7.97 17.15 2.39
N ALA A 49 9.17 16.63 2.09
CA ALA A 49 9.99 15.93 3.08
C ALA A 49 11.25 16.70 3.51
N PRO A 50 11.65 16.61 4.78
CA PRO A 50 12.96 17.05 5.23
C PRO A 50 14.03 15.95 5.04
N GLY A 51 14.81 16.07 3.98
CA GLY A 51 16.10 15.38 3.81
C GLY A 51 16.04 14.02 3.13
N GLY A 52 16.76 13.87 2.01
CA GLY A 52 17.18 12.60 1.38
C GLY A 52 16.10 11.67 0.81
N GLY A 53 14.98 11.48 1.50
CA GLY A 53 13.81 10.73 1.07
C GLY A 53 12.64 11.64 0.69
N TYR A 54 11.43 11.09 0.69
CA TYR A 54 10.19 11.81 0.42
C TYR A 54 9.03 11.30 1.29
N THR A 55 8.00 12.11 1.45
CA THR A 55 6.77 11.75 2.18
C THR A 55 5.62 11.74 1.18
N LEU A 56 4.69 10.81 1.34
CA LEU A 56 3.50 10.68 0.51
C LEU A 56 2.26 10.85 1.36
N ASP A 57 1.32 11.67 0.89
CA ASP A 57 -0.05 11.70 1.41
C ASP A 57 -0.87 10.68 0.62
N VAL A 58 -1.48 9.72 1.32
CA VAL A 58 -2.22 8.62 0.70
C VAL A 58 -3.62 8.58 1.28
N SER A 59 -4.62 8.81 0.43
CA SER A 59 -6.03 8.66 0.78
C SER A 59 -6.51 7.26 0.41
N LEU A 60 -6.95 6.48 1.40
CA LEU A 60 -7.39 5.08 1.23
C LEU A 60 -8.91 4.96 1.26
N GLN A 61 -9.49 4.62 0.11
CA GLN A 61 -10.90 4.34 -0.07
C GLN A 61 -11.13 2.83 -0.16
N ARG A 62 -11.81 2.26 0.85
CA ARG A 62 -12.21 0.84 0.83
C ARG A 62 -13.11 0.52 -0.37
N LEU A 63 -12.93 -0.67 -0.95
CA LEU A 63 -13.78 -1.19 -2.02
C LEU A 63 -14.64 -2.34 -1.52
N THR A 64 -15.90 -2.39 -1.96
CA THR A 64 -16.77 -3.54 -1.71
C THR A 64 -16.37 -4.74 -2.56
N LEU A 65 -16.48 -5.94 -2.01
CA LEU A 65 -16.25 -7.19 -2.71
C LEU A 65 -17.27 -8.22 -2.24
N ASP A 66 -17.84 -8.96 -3.19
CA ASP A 66 -18.60 -10.16 -2.87
C ASP A 66 -17.68 -11.18 -2.21
N VAL A 67 -18.25 -12.02 -1.34
CA VAL A 67 -17.50 -13.08 -0.67
C VAL A 67 -16.95 -14.06 -1.73
N MET A 68 -15.67 -14.41 -1.61
CA MET A 68 -14.90 -15.20 -2.58
C MET A 68 -14.72 -14.54 -3.96
N SER A 69 -14.85 -13.21 -4.03
CA SER A 69 -14.62 -12.42 -5.24
C SER A 69 -13.34 -11.60 -5.10
N THR A 70 -12.67 -11.39 -6.22
CA THR A 70 -11.48 -10.54 -6.35
C THR A 70 -11.76 -9.27 -7.15
N THR A 71 -12.82 -9.26 -7.97
CA THR A 71 -13.03 -8.20 -8.97
C THR A 71 -14.43 -7.60 -8.96
N SER A 72 -15.35 -8.10 -8.13
CA SER A 72 -16.73 -7.64 -8.11
C SER A 72 -17.28 -7.46 -6.69
N PRO A 73 -18.01 -6.37 -6.39
CA PRO A 73 -18.35 -5.27 -7.30
C PRO A 73 -17.34 -4.10 -7.38
N ARG A 74 -16.37 -4.01 -6.45
CA ARG A 74 -15.35 -2.95 -6.38
C ARG A 74 -15.91 -1.52 -6.32
N GLU A 75 -16.97 -1.32 -5.55
CA GLU A 75 -17.56 0.00 -5.36
C GLU A 75 -16.99 0.68 -4.10
N PRO A 76 -16.74 2.01 -4.11
CA PRO A 76 -16.32 2.73 -2.91
C PRO A 76 -17.27 2.54 -1.72
N PHE A 77 -16.71 2.21 -0.56
CA PHE A 77 -17.46 2.02 0.68
C PHE A 77 -17.05 2.99 1.79
N GLY A 78 -18.02 3.77 2.26
CA GLY A 78 -17.79 4.74 3.34
C GLY A 78 -16.96 5.94 2.89
N ALA A 79 -16.38 6.66 3.85
CA ALA A 79 -15.43 7.74 3.59
C ALA A 79 -14.00 7.18 3.47
N PRO A 80 -13.14 7.81 2.66
CA PRO A 80 -11.71 7.53 2.66
C PRO A 80 -11.07 8.04 3.96
N PHE A 81 -9.86 7.59 4.23
CA PHE A 81 -9.03 8.05 5.33
C PHE A 81 -7.59 8.27 4.85
N ASP A 82 -6.93 9.29 5.38
CA ASP A 82 -5.62 9.71 4.91
C ASP A 82 -4.52 9.18 5.82
N VAL A 83 -3.40 8.77 5.21
CA VAL A 83 -2.18 8.31 5.89
C VAL A 83 -0.96 8.98 5.28
N LEU A 84 0.07 9.16 6.09
CA LEU A 84 1.37 9.65 5.63
C LEU A 84 2.35 8.47 5.58
N ILE A 85 3.06 8.35 4.47
CA ILE A 85 4.10 7.33 4.29
C ILE A 85 5.44 8.03 4.09
N ASP A 86 6.37 7.78 4.99
CA ASP A 86 7.76 8.21 4.83
C ASP A 86 8.52 7.16 4.02
N VAL A 87 9.12 7.59 2.91
CA VAL A 87 9.91 6.74 2.03
C VAL A 87 11.38 7.11 2.14
N ALA A 88 12.20 6.11 2.46
CA ALA A 88 13.64 6.24 2.53
C ALA A 88 14.27 6.46 1.13
N ALA A 89 15.53 6.89 1.11
CA ALA A 89 16.24 7.20 -0.13
C ALA A 89 16.44 5.99 -1.08
N ASP A 90 16.37 4.78 -0.53
CA ASP A 90 16.42 3.50 -1.25
C ASP A 90 15.03 2.93 -1.59
N GLY A 91 13.97 3.71 -1.33
CA GLY A 91 12.59 3.33 -1.62
C GLY A 91 11.91 2.49 -0.54
N GLU A 92 12.60 2.14 0.55
CA GLU A 92 11.98 1.42 1.67
C GLU A 92 10.94 2.29 2.38
N PHE A 93 9.80 1.70 2.76
CA PHE A 93 8.77 2.37 3.54
C PHE A 93 8.06 1.41 4.50
N GLU A 94 7.43 2.00 5.51
CA GLU A 94 6.54 1.31 6.45
C GLU A 94 5.22 2.08 6.54
N LEU A 95 4.09 1.39 6.41
CA LEU A 95 2.75 1.92 6.66
C LEU A 95 2.09 1.12 7.78
N ALA A 96 1.88 1.77 8.93
CA ALA A 96 1.15 1.22 10.06
C ALA A 96 -0.31 1.73 10.07
N LEU A 97 -1.24 0.79 10.10
CA LEU A 97 -2.69 1.01 10.19
C LEU A 97 -3.20 0.40 11.49
N ASP A 98 -3.25 1.20 12.53
CA ASP A 98 -3.80 0.80 13.84
C ASP A 98 -5.33 0.87 13.83
N ASP A 99 -5.98 -0.14 14.44
CA ASP A 99 -7.44 -0.20 14.57
C ASP A 99 -8.20 -0.02 13.23
N LEU A 100 -7.65 -0.60 12.15
CA LEU A 100 -8.26 -0.61 10.82
C LEU A 100 -9.58 -1.39 10.84
N ASP A 101 -10.67 -0.66 10.65
CA ASP A 101 -12.01 -1.21 10.50
C ASP A 101 -12.22 -1.69 9.05
N ILE A 102 -12.51 -2.98 8.90
CA ILE A 102 -12.82 -3.65 7.64
C ILE A 102 -14.28 -4.08 7.70
N PRO A 103 -15.22 -3.25 7.21
CA PRO A 103 -16.63 -3.59 7.16
C PRO A 103 -16.87 -4.85 6.32
N GLY A 104 -17.87 -5.64 6.69
CA GLY A 104 -18.26 -6.88 6.02
C GLY A 104 -18.40 -6.76 4.51
N PRO A 105 -19.04 -5.70 3.96
CA PRO A 105 -19.13 -5.51 2.51
C PRO A 105 -17.79 -5.35 1.78
N THR A 106 -16.70 -5.04 2.50
CA THR A 106 -15.34 -4.86 1.99
C THR A 106 -14.42 -6.04 2.30
N ASN A 107 -14.96 -7.05 3.00
CA ASN A 107 -14.25 -8.26 3.41
C ASN A 107 -14.64 -9.44 2.50
N PRO A 108 -13.87 -9.73 1.43
CA PRO A 108 -14.19 -10.83 0.53
C PRO A 108 -13.96 -12.22 1.16
N ILE A 109 -13.28 -12.30 2.30
CA ILE A 109 -12.93 -13.59 2.94
C ILE A 109 -14.18 -14.18 3.62
N THR A 110 -14.87 -13.38 4.43
CA THR A 110 -16.02 -13.86 5.22
C THR A 110 -17.28 -13.02 5.10
N GLY A 111 -17.18 -11.81 4.54
CA GLY A 111 -18.30 -10.85 4.50
C GLY A 111 -18.70 -10.28 5.87
N SER A 112 -17.92 -10.53 6.91
CA SER A 112 -18.18 -10.06 8.28
C SER A 112 -17.27 -8.89 8.65
N ASP A 113 -17.72 -8.02 9.56
CA ASP A 113 -16.91 -6.91 10.07
C ASP A 113 -15.68 -7.44 10.83
N LEU A 114 -14.53 -6.83 10.58
CA LEU A 114 -13.26 -7.11 11.27
C LEU A 114 -12.61 -5.81 11.74
N VAL A 115 -11.81 -5.91 12.80
CA VAL A 115 -10.87 -4.87 13.20
C VAL A 115 -9.48 -5.47 13.25
N ALA A 116 -8.49 -4.81 12.67
CA ALA A 116 -7.11 -5.27 12.64
C ALA A 116 -6.12 -4.13 12.89
N SER A 117 -4.97 -4.46 13.47
CA SER A 117 -3.77 -3.62 13.37
C SER A 117 -2.89 -4.25 12.31
N VAL A 118 -2.52 -3.49 11.27
CA VAL A 118 -1.73 -3.98 10.13
C VAL A 118 -0.49 -3.12 9.96
N VAL A 119 0.64 -3.74 9.66
CA VAL A 119 1.86 -3.06 9.23
C VAL A 119 2.23 -3.60 7.85
N LEU A 120 2.43 -2.68 6.90
CA LEU A 120 2.87 -2.98 5.55
C LEU A 120 4.30 -2.46 5.38
N GLU A 121 5.25 -3.37 5.22
CA GLU A 121 6.67 -3.07 5.01
C GLU A 121 7.02 -3.40 3.56
N GLY A 122 7.51 -2.42 2.81
CA GLY A 122 7.74 -2.60 1.38
C GLY A 122 8.84 -1.73 0.81
N ASN A 123 9.04 -1.87 -0.49
CA ASN A 123 9.96 -1.06 -1.27
C ASN A 123 9.24 -0.53 -2.51
N ILE A 124 9.55 0.70 -2.88
CA ILE A 124 9.16 1.32 -4.15
C ILE A 124 10.32 1.14 -5.11
N ASP A 125 10.17 0.26 -6.11
CA ASP A 125 11.24 -0.01 -7.06
C ASP A 125 11.35 1.07 -8.14
N MET A 126 12.39 0.97 -8.98
CA MET A 126 12.62 1.92 -10.08
C MET A 126 11.53 1.90 -11.17
N GLY A 127 10.66 0.88 -11.17
CA GLY A 127 9.49 0.80 -12.05
C GLY A 127 8.23 1.42 -11.45
N GLY A 128 8.32 1.98 -10.24
CA GLY A 128 7.16 2.49 -9.51
C GLY A 128 6.25 1.39 -8.94
N GLN A 129 6.75 0.16 -8.85
CA GLN A 129 6.02 -0.94 -8.20
C GLN A 129 6.20 -0.85 -6.69
N TRP A 130 5.09 -0.89 -5.95
CA TRP A 130 5.15 -0.93 -4.50
C TRP A 130 4.56 -2.23 -4.04
N CYS A 131 5.34 -3.01 -3.33
CA CYS A 131 4.92 -4.29 -2.81
C CYS A 131 5.81 -4.67 -1.63
N GLY A 132 5.36 -5.66 -0.88
CA GLY A 132 6.13 -6.16 0.23
C GLY A 132 5.34 -7.08 1.13
N ASP A 133 5.81 -7.16 2.36
CA ASP A 133 5.28 -8.03 3.39
C ASP A 133 4.27 -7.27 4.26
N GLY A 134 3.23 -7.97 4.64
CA GLY A 134 2.24 -7.51 5.58
C GLY A 134 2.29 -8.33 6.86
N SER A 135 2.17 -7.65 7.99
CA SER A 135 2.08 -8.27 9.31
C SER A 135 1.00 -7.59 10.14
N GLY A 136 0.76 -8.10 11.35
CA GLY A 136 -0.20 -7.51 12.26
C GLY A 136 -1.13 -8.53 12.91
N THR A 137 -2.30 -8.08 13.33
CA THR A 137 -3.25 -8.94 14.06
C THR A 137 -4.69 -8.45 13.85
N ILE A 138 -5.59 -9.37 13.49
CA ILE A 138 -7.03 -9.15 13.63
C ILE A 138 -7.36 -9.19 15.11
N THR A 139 -7.97 -8.13 15.65
CA THR A 139 -8.35 -8.01 17.06
C THR A 139 -9.82 -8.33 17.29
N GLN A 140 -10.67 -8.24 16.27
CA GLN A 140 -12.08 -8.58 16.31
C GLN A 140 -12.56 -9.28 15.02
N PRO A 141 -13.46 -10.29 15.12
CA PRO A 141 -14.04 -10.84 16.35
C PRO A 141 -13.14 -11.86 17.06
N LEU A 142 -12.06 -12.31 16.42
CA LEU A 142 -11.12 -13.28 16.94
C LEU A 142 -9.70 -12.76 16.78
N LEU A 143 -8.86 -13.00 17.79
CA LEU A 143 -7.45 -12.68 17.75
C LEU A 143 -6.73 -13.62 16.75
N LEU A 144 -6.23 -13.08 15.64
CA LEU A 144 -5.53 -13.86 14.61
C LEU A 144 -4.32 -13.10 14.09
N ASP A 145 -3.16 -13.77 14.08
CA ASP A 145 -1.91 -13.24 13.57
C ASP A 145 -1.95 -13.15 12.04
N LEU A 146 -1.49 -12.02 11.49
CA LEU A 146 -1.41 -11.75 10.06
C LEU A 146 0.02 -11.86 9.52
N THR A 147 0.99 -12.26 10.33
CA THR A 147 2.39 -12.45 9.90
C THR A 147 2.48 -13.41 8.70
N GLY A 148 3.18 -12.97 7.65
CA GLY A 148 3.29 -13.70 6.38
C GLY A 148 2.20 -13.36 5.37
N SER A 149 1.44 -12.29 5.60
CA SER A 149 0.60 -11.65 4.58
C SER A 149 1.48 -10.87 3.60
N THR A 150 0.93 -10.49 2.45
CA THR A 150 1.64 -9.68 1.45
C THR A 150 0.73 -8.59 0.91
N PHE A 151 1.30 -7.58 0.26
CA PHE A 151 0.53 -6.56 -0.43
C PHE A 151 1.21 -6.10 -1.71
N ALA A 152 0.42 -5.46 -2.58
CA ALA A 152 0.92 -4.68 -3.69
C ALA A 152 0.01 -3.48 -3.97
N PHE A 153 0.62 -2.38 -4.42
CA PHE A 153 -0.05 -1.28 -5.08
C PHE A 153 0.15 -1.47 -6.59
N THR A 154 -0.96 -1.54 -7.31
CA THR A 154 -0.94 -1.62 -8.78
C THR A 154 -1.54 -0.34 -9.34
N PRO A 155 -0.86 0.37 -10.27
CA PRO A 155 -1.41 1.57 -10.89
C PRO A 155 -2.80 1.34 -11.48
N VAL A 156 -3.69 2.31 -11.34
CA VAL A 156 -4.99 2.36 -12.03
C VAL A 156 -4.81 3.19 -13.28
N GLU A 157 -5.04 2.58 -14.44
CA GLU A 157 -4.92 3.24 -15.75
C GLU A 157 -6.30 3.44 -16.37
N ASP A 158 -6.57 4.61 -16.95
CA ASP A 158 -7.82 4.91 -17.66
C ASP A 158 -9.10 4.60 -16.85
N ASP A 159 -9.08 4.85 -15.53
CA ASP A 159 -10.17 4.53 -14.58
C ASP A 159 -10.52 3.03 -14.50
N GLU A 160 -9.63 2.14 -14.98
CA GLU A 160 -9.82 0.69 -14.98
C GLU A 160 -8.98 0.00 -13.90
N LEU A 161 -9.67 -0.67 -12.97
CA LEU A 161 -9.02 -1.42 -11.90
C LEU A 161 -8.38 -2.72 -12.44
N PRO A 162 -7.18 -3.10 -11.98
CA PRO A 162 -6.48 -4.33 -12.39
C PRO A 162 -7.37 -5.57 -12.30
N GLY A 163 -7.43 -6.34 -13.39
CA GLY A 163 -8.22 -7.58 -13.48
C GLY A 163 -7.62 -8.76 -12.71
N ASP A 164 -8.09 -9.96 -13.03
CA ASP A 164 -7.58 -11.20 -12.43
C ASP A 164 -6.32 -11.75 -13.14
N PRO A 165 -5.33 -12.27 -12.39
CA PRO A 165 -5.23 -12.25 -10.93
C PRO A 165 -4.90 -10.85 -10.40
N VAL A 166 -5.50 -10.48 -9.28
CA VAL A 166 -5.20 -9.21 -8.61
C VAL A 166 -3.82 -9.30 -7.96
N PRO A 167 -2.83 -8.48 -8.36
CA PRO A 167 -1.51 -8.50 -7.75
C PRO A 167 -1.58 -8.09 -6.29
N ALA A 168 -0.99 -8.89 -5.40
CA ALA A 168 -0.98 -8.63 -3.95
C ALA A 168 0.34 -9.06 -3.30
N ALA A 169 1.42 -9.17 -4.09
CA ALA A 169 2.78 -9.47 -3.67
C ALA A 169 3.77 -8.94 -4.74
N CYS A 170 5.06 -8.90 -4.41
CA CYS A 170 6.11 -8.69 -5.41
C CYS A 170 6.21 -9.89 -6.37
N ASP A 171 6.56 -9.64 -7.64
CA ASP A 171 6.77 -10.67 -8.68
C ASP A 171 8.17 -11.32 -8.58
#